data_AF-A0A4R9IQH2-F1
#
_entry.id   AF-A0A4R9IQH2-F1
#
_cell.length_a   1.000
_cell.length_b   1.000
_cell.length_c   1.000
_cell.angle_alpha   90.00
_cell.angle_beta   90.00
_cell.angle_gamma   90.00
#
_symmetry.space_group_name_H-M   'P 1'
#
loop_
_entity.id
_entity.type
_entity.pdbx_description
1 polymer ?
#
loop_
_entity_poly.entity_id
_entity_poly.type
_entity_poly.pdbx_seq_one_letter_code
_entity_poly.pdbx_strand_id
1 'polypeptide(L)'
;MNRFLLILFVLFFGISLFAESKQKSICISLEDCEKKADSTEIHRKKITFLTFGISEFASGAPIRDQIPLYLKRLKSTILEANGETGYKGEIILKVTHKPEYKITQLNKALDDVRFLESNQKSLSKEESYELEKLKVLLGDSI
;
A
#
# COMPACT_ATOMS: atom_id res chain seq x y z
N MET A 1 35.65 -26.95 34.48
CA MET A 1 36.28 -26.10 33.45
C MET A 1 35.53 -26.07 32.09
N ASN A 2 34.23 -26.41 32.02
CA ASN A 2 33.50 -26.47 30.73
C ASN A 2 32.35 -25.45 30.56
N ARG A 3 31.98 -24.70 31.61
CA ARG A 3 30.85 -23.73 31.51
C ARG A 3 31.25 -22.38 30.91
N PHE A 4 32.49 -21.95 31.11
CA PHE A 4 32.98 -20.67 30.56
C PHE A 4 33.27 -20.73 29.05
N LEU A 5 33.60 -21.90 28.52
CA LEU A 5 33.84 -22.11 27.07
C LEU A 5 32.56 -21.96 26.24
N LEU A 6 31.41 -22.40 26.75
CA LEU A 6 30.12 -22.27 26.08
C LEU A 6 29.63 -20.81 26.01
N ILE A 7 29.89 -20.02 27.05
CA ILE A 7 29.51 -18.59 27.09
C ILE A 7 30.38 -17.78 26.11
N LEU A 8 31.67 -18.10 26.00
CA LEU A 8 32.57 -17.45 25.06
C LEU A 8 32.19 -17.73 23.59
N PHE A 9 31.70 -18.94 23.31
CA PHE A 9 31.30 -19.33 21.94
C PHE A 9 30.04 -18.58 21.47
N VAL A 10 29.09 -18.34 22.37
CA VAL A 10 27.87 -17.56 22.06
C VAL A 10 28.18 -16.08 21.85
N LEU A 11 29.15 -15.53 22.58
CA LEU A 11 29.54 -14.11 22.45
C LEU A 11 30.37 -13.84 21.18
N PHE A 12 31.17 -14.79 20.69
CA PHE A 12 31.96 -14.63 19.47
C PHE A 12 31.20 -14.97 18.18
N PHE A 13 30.22 -15.88 18.21
CA PHE A 13 29.45 -16.30 17.03
C PHE A 13 28.00 -15.78 17.00
N GLY A 14 27.54 -15.07 18.03
CA GLY A 14 26.18 -14.55 18.12
C GLY A 14 25.89 -13.30 17.27
N ILE A 15 26.86 -12.79 16.52
CA ILE A 15 26.73 -11.56 15.75
C ILE A 15 26.42 -11.89 14.28
N SER A 16 25.25 -11.40 13.85
CA SER A 16 24.79 -11.29 12.46
C SER A 16 24.18 -12.53 11.81
N LEU A 17 23.11 -13.04 12.40
CA LEU A 17 21.95 -13.48 11.62
C LEU A 17 20.99 -12.30 11.35
N PHE A 18 21.53 -11.16 10.91
CA PHE A 18 20.73 -10.23 10.13
C PHE A 18 20.66 -10.83 8.73
N ALA A 19 19.63 -11.63 8.47
CA ALA A 19 19.24 -11.90 7.11
C ALA A 19 19.00 -10.53 6.47
N GLU A 20 19.96 -10.08 5.65
CA GLU A 20 19.78 -8.94 4.77
C GLU A 20 18.72 -9.38 3.76
N SER A 21 17.44 -9.27 4.13
CA SER A 21 16.37 -9.32 3.16
C SER A 21 16.50 -8.04 2.34
N LYS A 22 17.46 -7.99 1.42
CA LYS A 22 17.39 -7.11 0.25
C LYS A 22 16.21 -7.62 -0.55
N GLN A 23 15.01 -7.35 -0.05
CA GLN A 23 13.78 -7.43 -0.80
C GLN A 23 14.05 -6.56 -2.02
N LYS A 24 14.13 -7.22 -3.19
CA LYS A 24 14.47 -6.56 -4.44
C LYS A 24 13.55 -5.36 -4.56
N SER A 25 14.14 -4.16 -4.55
CA SER A 25 13.37 -2.93 -4.42
C SER A 25 12.32 -2.88 -5.54
N ILE A 26 11.04 -2.81 -5.15
CA ILE A 26 9.91 -2.87 -6.07
C ILE A 26 9.89 -1.60 -6.93
N CYS A 27 10.30 -0.47 -6.37
CA CYS A 27 10.47 0.83 -7.02
C CYS A 27 11.51 1.69 -6.27
N ILE A 28 12.06 2.70 -6.93
CA ILE A 28 13.18 3.51 -6.40
C ILE A 28 12.80 4.90 -5.90
N SER A 29 11.56 5.35 -6.12
CA SER A 29 11.02 6.63 -5.67
C SER A 29 9.48 6.60 -5.65
N LEU A 30 8.82 7.60 -5.05
CA LEU A 30 7.35 7.74 -5.13
C LEU A 30 6.86 7.76 -6.58
N GLU A 31 7.52 8.55 -7.43
CA GLU A 31 7.18 8.67 -8.85
C GLU A 31 7.34 7.35 -9.60
N ASP A 32 8.40 6.58 -9.34
CA ASP A 32 8.59 5.25 -9.95
C ASP A 32 7.51 4.26 -9.48
N CYS A 33 7.17 4.28 -8.19
CA CYS A 33 6.08 3.45 -7.66
C CYS A 33 4.73 3.81 -8.29
N GLU A 34 4.45 5.09 -8.44
CA GLU A 34 3.23 5.58 -9.09
C GLU A 34 3.16 5.15 -10.56
N LYS A 35 4.24 5.36 -11.33
CA LYS A 35 4.32 4.93 -12.74
C LYS A 35 4.13 3.43 -12.88
N LYS A 36 4.73 2.63 -12.00
CA LYS A 36 4.54 1.18 -11.99
C LYS A 36 3.11 0.79 -11.63
N ALA A 37 2.47 1.47 -10.70
CA ALA A 37 1.05 1.28 -10.41
C ALA A 37 0.18 1.62 -11.64
N ASP A 38 0.48 2.71 -12.34
CA ASP A 38 -0.26 3.11 -13.56
C ASP A 38 -0.04 2.15 -14.74
N SER A 39 1.10 1.46 -14.79
CA SER A 39 1.45 0.50 -15.86
C SER A 39 0.69 -0.84 -15.81
N THR A 40 0.00 -1.11 -14.71
CA THR A 40 -0.79 -2.35 -14.53
C THR A 40 -2.23 -1.98 -14.30
N GLU A 41 -3.18 -2.78 -14.79
CA GLU A 41 -4.59 -2.58 -14.44
C GLU A 41 -5.00 -3.34 -13.17
N ILE A 42 -4.22 -4.35 -12.79
CA ILE A 42 -4.53 -5.23 -11.66
C ILE A 42 -4.48 -4.49 -10.32
N HIS A 43 -5.62 -4.38 -9.63
CA HIS A 43 -5.76 -3.59 -8.40
C HIS A 43 -4.80 -4.04 -7.30
N ARG A 44 -4.73 -5.36 -7.02
CA ARG A 44 -3.75 -5.90 -6.07
C ARG A 44 -2.31 -5.45 -6.32
N LYS A 45 -1.87 -5.41 -7.58
CA LYS A 45 -0.52 -4.94 -7.94
C LYS A 45 -0.37 -3.44 -7.74
N LYS A 46 -1.38 -2.64 -8.12
CA LYS A 46 -1.41 -1.19 -7.83
C LYS A 46 -1.22 -0.93 -6.34
N ILE A 47 -1.99 -1.62 -5.49
CA ILE A 47 -1.91 -1.51 -4.04
C ILE A 47 -0.51 -1.85 -3.54
N THR A 48 0.13 -2.90 -4.07
CA THR A 48 1.50 -3.27 -3.68
C THR A 48 2.50 -2.15 -3.99
N PHE A 49 2.50 -1.63 -5.21
CA PHE A 49 3.41 -0.54 -5.60
C PHE A 49 3.19 0.71 -4.77
N LEU A 50 1.93 1.15 -4.62
CA LEU A 50 1.58 2.36 -3.88
C LEU A 50 1.86 2.23 -2.39
N THR A 51 1.60 1.05 -1.80
CA THR A 51 1.91 0.79 -0.39
C THR A 51 3.41 0.83 -0.14
N PHE A 52 4.21 0.22 -1.01
CA PHE A 52 5.66 0.27 -0.90
C PHE A 52 6.17 1.71 -1.07
N GLY A 53 5.66 2.45 -2.05
CA GLY A 53 6.06 3.85 -2.26
C GLY A 53 5.77 4.71 -1.04
N ILE A 54 4.57 4.58 -0.47
CA ILE A 54 4.17 5.32 0.72
C ILE A 54 5.00 4.90 1.94
N SER A 55 5.27 3.61 2.15
CA SER A 55 6.04 3.16 3.33
C SER A 55 7.51 3.59 3.28
N GLU A 56 8.14 3.51 2.10
CA GLU A 56 9.58 3.73 1.97
C GLU A 56 9.94 5.19 1.71
N PHE A 57 9.10 5.94 0.98
CA PHE A 57 9.50 7.24 0.44
C PHE A 57 8.63 8.43 0.91
N ALA A 58 7.50 8.21 1.60
CA ALA A 58 6.61 9.31 1.99
C ALA A 58 7.20 10.23 3.07
N SER A 59 8.03 9.71 3.98
CA SER A 59 8.55 10.47 5.13
C SER A 59 9.39 11.69 4.75
N GLY A 60 10.04 11.65 3.57
CA GLY A 60 10.84 12.75 3.04
C GLY A 60 10.17 13.56 1.93
N ALA A 61 8.93 13.23 1.56
CA ALA A 61 8.28 13.81 0.40
C ALA A 61 7.26 14.90 0.78
N PRO A 62 7.12 15.96 -0.03
CA PRO A 62 6.04 16.93 0.12
C PRO A 62 4.67 16.26 0.15
N ILE A 63 3.76 16.73 1.00
CA ILE A 63 2.38 16.20 1.08
C ILE A 63 1.70 16.20 -0.29
N ARG A 64 1.92 17.25 -1.10
CA ARG A 64 1.36 17.36 -2.45
C ARG A 64 1.68 16.15 -3.32
N ASP A 65 2.90 15.63 -3.23
CA ASP A 65 3.40 14.50 -4.02
C ASP A 65 2.85 13.17 -3.51
N GLN A 66 2.36 13.12 -2.26
CA GLN A 66 1.74 11.94 -1.66
C GLN A 66 0.26 11.83 -2.03
N ILE A 67 -0.46 12.96 -2.20
CA ILE A 67 -1.90 12.99 -2.47
C ILE A 67 -2.32 12.05 -3.63
N PRO A 68 -1.69 12.08 -4.82
CA PRO A 68 -2.08 11.21 -5.93
C PRO A 68 -1.95 9.72 -5.59
N LEU A 69 -0.91 9.34 -4.84
CA LEU A 69 -0.68 7.94 -4.46
C LEU A 69 -1.74 7.44 -3.49
N TYR A 70 -2.12 8.25 -2.50
CA TYR A 70 -3.18 7.91 -1.56
C TYR A 70 -4.54 7.81 -2.24
N LEU A 71 -4.88 8.72 -3.18
CA LEU A 71 -6.12 8.62 -3.96
C LEU A 71 -6.16 7.34 -4.83
N LYS A 72 -5.06 7.03 -5.52
CA LYS A 72 -4.95 5.82 -6.34
C LYS A 72 -5.02 4.55 -5.50
N ARG A 73 -4.40 4.56 -4.30
CA ARG A 73 -4.39 3.41 -3.38
C ARG A 73 -5.78 3.21 -2.78
N LEU A 74 -6.43 4.27 -2.34
CA LEU A 74 -7.81 4.26 -1.85
C LEU A 74 -8.74 3.60 -2.88
N LYS A 75 -8.74 4.12 -4.10
CA LYS A 75 -9.54 3.58 -5.21
C LYS A 75 -9.28 2.12 -5.46
N SER A 76 -8.02 1.74 -5.66
CA SER A 76 -7.67 0.35 -5.95
C SER A 76 -8.01 -0.59 -4.79
N THR A 77 -7.88 -0.12 -3.55
CA THR A 77 -8.20 -0.91 -2.35
C THR A 77 -9.69 -1.18 -2.21
N ILE A 78 -10.55 -0.18 -2.48
CA ILE A 78 -12.00 -0.36 -2.47
C ILE A 78 -12.43 -1.36 -3.55
N LEU A 79 -11.92 -1.21 -4.77
CA LEU A 79 -12.25 -2.09 -5.89
C LEU A 79 -11.79 -3.53 -5.64
N GLU A 80 -10.55 -3.73 -5.19
CA GLU A 80 -10.03 -5.06 -4.80
C GLU A 80 -10.88 -5.67 -3.68
N ALA A 81 -11.24 -4.91 -2.65
CA ALA A 81 -12.04 -5.41 -1.53
C ALA A 81 -13.42 -5.93 -1.98
N ASN A 82 -13.99 -5.32 -3.03
CA ASN A 82 -15.25 -5.72 -3.65
C ASN A 82 -15.10 -6.81 -4.72
N GLY A 83 -13.90 -7.38 -4.87
CA GLY A 83 -13.65 -8.47 -5.79
C GLY A 83 -13.40 -8.05 -7.23
N GLU A 84 -13.28 -6.75 -7.50
CA GLU A 84 -12.82 -6.30 -8.81
C GLU A 84 -11.31 -6.51 -8.91
N THR A 85 -10.89 -7.16 -9.99
CA THR A 85 -9.46 -7.47 -10.19
C THR A 85 -8.73 -6.42 -11.01
N GLY A 86 -9.46 -5.60 -11.76
CA GLY A 86 -8.90 -4.70 -12.78
C GLY A 86 -8.48 -5.42 -14.07
N TYR A 87 -8.73 -6.72 -14.20
CA TYR A 87 -8.47 -7.44 -15.45
C TYR A 87 -9.45 -6.99 -16.55
N LYS A 88 -8.90 -6.52 -17.68
CA LYS A 88 -9.65 -5.99 -18.84
C LYS A 88 -9.55 -6.88 -20.09
N GLY A 89 -9.32 -8.19 -19.93
CA GLY A 89 -9.37 -9.12 -21.05
C GLY A 89 -10.80 -9.35 -21.55
N GLU A 90 -10.98 -10.33 -22.45
CA GLU A 90 -12.29 -10.65 -23.04
C GLU A 90 -13.36 -11.03 -21.99
N ILE A 91 -12.94 -11.50 -20.82
CA ILE A 91 -13.80 -11.78 -19.67
C ILE A 91 -13.44 -10.88 -18.49
N ILE A 92 -14.46 -10.35 -17.80
CA ILE A 92 -14.28 -9.62 -16.56
C ILE A 92 -14.10 -10.64 -15.43
N LEU A 93 -12.93 -10.63 -14.78
CA LEU A 93 -12.65 -11.50 -13.65
C LEU A 93 -13.08 -10.82 -12.35
N LYS A 94 -14.03 -11.43 -11.65
CA LYS A 94 -14.42 -11.07 -10.28
C LYS A 94 -13.98 -12.15 -9.31
N VAL A 95 -13.51 -11.73 -8.13
CA VAL A 95 -13.03 -12.63 -7.07
C VAL A 95 -13.91 -12.47 -5.84
N THR A 96 -14.35 -13.59 -5.26
CA THR A 96 -15.00 -13.55 -3.94
C THR A 96 -13.94 -13.69 -2.87
N HIS A 97 -13.75 -12.65 -2.07
CA HIS A 97 -12.83 -12.67 -0.94
C HIS A 97 -13.49 -13.21 0.32
N LYS A 98 -12.66 -13.75 1.23
CA LYS A 98 -13.11 -14.03 2.59
C LYS A 98 -13.52 -12.74 3.30
N PRO A 99 -14.55 -12.74 4.17
CA PRO A 99 -15.02 -11.54 4.86
C PRO A 99 -13.90 -10.81 5.61
N GLU A 100 -12.98 -11.53 6.27
CA GLU A 100 -11.89 -10.94 7.06
C GLU A 100 -10.90 -10.19 6.17
N TYR A 101 -10.66 -10.70 4.96
CA TYR A 101 -9.82 -10.02 3.98
C TYR A 101 -10.48 -8.73 3.50
N LYS A 102 -11.77 -8.77 3.16
CA LYS A 102 -12.52 -7.58 2.73
C LYS A 102 -12.47 -6.50 3.80
N ILE A 103 -12.80 -6.83 5.05
CA ILE A 103 -12.76 -5.89 6.19
C ILE A 103 -11.36 -5.29 6.36
N THR A 104 -10.32 -6.12 6.28
CA THR A 104 -8.93 -5.64 6.39
C THR A 104 -8.58 -4.63 5.30
N GLN A 105 -9.04 -4.84 4.06
CA GLN A 105 -8.80 -3.91 2.97
C GLN A 105 -9.61 -2.62 3.13
N LEU A 106 -10.88 -2.71 3.54
CA LEU A 106 -11.71 -1.52 3.78
C LEU A 106 -11.17 -0.66 4.94
N ASN A 107 -10.59 -1.27 5.97
CA ASN A 107 -9.91 -0.51 7.02
C ASN A 107 -8.70 0.28 6.49
N LYS A 108 -7.92 -0.29 5.57
CA LYS A 108 -6.82 0.45 4.90
C LYS A 108 -7.35 1.59 4.03
N ALA A 109 -8.49 1.39 3.36
CA ALA A 109 -9.15 2.46 2.62
C ALA A 109 -9.61 3.60 3.55
N LEU A 110 -10.15 3.28 4.74
CA LEU A 110 -10.48 4.28 5.76
C LEU A 110 -9.24 5.04 6.25
N ASP A 111 -8.09 4.37 6.41
CA ASP A 111 -6.82 5.02 6.74
C ASP A 111 -6.41 6.03 5.66
N ASP A 112 -6.56 5.66 4.38
CA ASP A 112 -6.27 6.55 3.26
C ASP A 112 -7.21 7.76 3.23
N VAL A 113 -8.51 7.57 3.50
CA VAL A 113 -9.47 8.67 3.64
C VAL A 113 -9.05 9.60 4.77
N ARG A 114 -8.70 9.07 5.95
CA ARG A 114 -8.28 9.90 7.10
C ARG A 114 -7.04 10.73 6.81
N PHE A 115 -6.07 10.16 6.09
CA PHE A 115 -4.90 10.90 5.63
C PHE A 115 -5.28 12.05 4.70
N LEU A 116 -6.10 11.78 3.67
CA LEU A 116 -6.52 12.77 2.69
C LEU A 116 -7.38 13.88 3.34
N GLU A 117 -8.26 13.52 4.26
CA GLU A 117 -9.09 14.47 5.01
C GLU A 117 -8.27 15.39 5.91
N SER A 118 -7.26 14.82 6.58
CA SER A 118 -6.32 15.60 7.42
C SER A 118 -5.46 16.57 6.60
N ASN A 119 -5.36 16.36 5.28
CA ASN A 119 -4.57 17.15 4.34
C ASN A 119 -5.42 17.88 3.29
N GLN A 120 -6.73 18.10 3.54
CA GLN A 120 -7.68 18.71 2.58
C GLN A 120 -7.18 20.00 1.91
N LYS A 121 -6.43 20.83 2.63
CA LYS A 121 -5.89 22.10 2.10
C LYS A 121 -4.89 21.91 0.95
N SER A 122 -4.31 20.71 0.84
CA SER A 122 -3.33 20.35 -0.19
C SER A 122 -3.97 19.69 -1.42
N LEU A 123 -5.27 19.41 -1.39
CA LEU A 123 -5.99 18.80 -2.51
C LEU A 123 -6.38 19.87 -3.53
N SER A 124 -6.23 19.54 -4.81
CA SER A 124 -6.89 20.30 -5.87
C SER A 124 -8.41 20.16 -5.78
N LYS A 125 -9.14 20.97 -6.56
CA LYS A 125 -10.60 20.87 -6.66
C LYS A 125 -11.01 19.51 -7.24
N GLU A 126 -10.28 19.03 -8.24
CA GLU A 126 -10.50 17.75 -8.90
C GLU A 126 -10.22 16.59 -7.95
N GLU A 127 -9.15 16.67 -7.17
CA GLU A 127 -8.78 15.67 -6.16
C GLU A 127 -9.79 15.61 -5.01
N SER A 128 -10.27 16.77 -4.56
CA SER A 128 -11.35 16.86 -3.56
C SER A 128 -12.63 16.20 -4.07
N TYR A 129 -12.98 16.44 -5.34
CA TYR A 129 -14.14 15.81 -5.96
C TYR A 129 -13.99 14.30 -6.14
N GLU A 130 -12.80 13.81 -6.52
CA GLU A 130 -12.52 12.37 -6.58
C GLU A 130 -12.58 11.74 -5.19
N LEU A 131 -12.05 12.39 -4.15
CA LEU A 131 -12.15 11.90 -2.77
C LEU A 131 -13.59 11.69 -2.33
N GLU A 132 -14.48 12.66 -2.60
CA GLU A 132 -15.89 12.52 -2.23
C GLU A 132 -16.58 11.38 -2.98
N LYS A 133 -16.25 11.14 -4.26
CA LYS A 133 -16.72 9.95 -4.98
C LYS A 133 -16.23 8.65 -4.35
N LEU A 134 -14.96 8.60 -3.97
CA LEU A 134 -14.37 7.41 -3.37
C LEU A 134 -14.94 7.13 -1.97
N LYS A 135 -15.32 8.17 -1.21
CA LYS A 135 -16.03 8.02 0.07
C LYS A 135 -17.42 7.43 -0.11
N VAL A 136 -18.18 7.85 -1.12
CA VAL A 136 -19.47 7.23 -1.46
C VAL A 136 -19.26 5.75 -1.80
N LEU A 137 -18.31 5.44 -2.68
CA LEU A 137 -18.02 4.06 -3.07
C LEU A 137 -17.59 3.19 -1.87
N LEU A 138 -16.79 3.73 -0.96
CA LEU A 138 -16.39 3.07 0.28
C LEU A 138 -17.59 2.81 1.20
N GLY A 139 -18.50 3.80 1.33
CA GLY A 139 -19.73 3.67 2.09
C GLY A 139 -20.63 2.53 1.57
N ASP A 140 -20.76 2.39 0.26
CA ASP A 140 -21.53 1.31 -0.38
C ASP A 140 -20.88 -0.09 -0.21
N SER A 141 -19.61 -0.13 0.21
CA SER A 141 -18.83 -1.36 0.32
C SER A 141 -18.86 -1.99 1.71
N ILE A 142 -19.22 -1.22 2.74
CA ILE A 142 -19.28 -1.60 4.15
C ILE A 142 -20.66 -2.18 4.47
#